data_AF-A0A2X3C4D1-F1
#
_entry.id   AF-A0A2X3C4D1-F1
#
_cell.length_a   1.000
_cell.length_b   1.000
_cell.length_c   1.000
_cell.angle_alpha   90.00
_cell.angle_beta   90.00
_cell.angle_gamma   90.00
#
_symmetry.space_group_name_H-M   'P 1'
#
loop_
_entity.id
_entity.type
_entity.pdbx_description
1 polymer ?
#
loop_
_entity_poly.entity_id
_entity_poly.type
_entity_poly.pdbx_seq_one_letter_code
_entity_poly.pdbx_strand_id
1 'polypeptide(L)'
;MSVNLWPQWFPMEARHLYYEASAMIIGLINLGHMLEARARQRSSKALEKLLDLTPPSARVVTPEGEKDLPLAEVQAGMTLRLTTATASRSTA
;
A
#
# COMPACT_ATOMS: atom_id res chain seq x y z
N MET A 1 5.70 30.50 30.99
CA MET A 1 5.42 30.20 29.56
C MET A 1 4.53 31.33 29.05
N SER A 2 5.14 32.37 28.48
CA SER A 2 4.44 33.61 28.12
C SER A 2 3.79 33.41 26.76
N VAL A 3 2.46 33.31 26.71
CA VAL A 3 1.71 33.35 25.45
C VAL A 3 1.42 34.82 25.17
N ASN A 4 2.03 35.37 24.12
CA ASN A 4 1.90 36.78 23.80
C ASN A 4 0.59 37.03 23.05
N LEU A 5 -0.39 37.63 23.72
CA LEU A 5 -1.73 37.92 23.19
C LEU A 5 -1.83 39.30 22.50
N TRP A 6 -0.73 40.06 22.40
CA TRP A 6 -0.69 41.43 21.86
C TRP A 6 0.19 41.52 20.59
N PRO A 7 -0.35 41.23 19.40
CA PRO A 7 0.42 41.25 18.14
C PRO A 7 1.02 42.63 17.79
N GLN A 8 0.50 43.70 18.39
CA GLN A 8 0.97 45.08 18.27
C GLN A 8 2.38 45.33 18.85
N TRP A 9 2.95 44.43 19.65
CA TRP A 9 4.35 44.53 20.13
C TRP A 9 5.39 44.06 19.12
N PHE A 10 4.99 43.46 18.01
CA PHE A 10 5.91 43.12 16.93
C PHE A 10 6.05 44.29 15.93
N PRO A 11 7.29 44.73 15.64
CA PRO A 11 7.57 45.64 14.53
C PRO A 11 6.93 45.11 13.25
N MET A 12 6.42 45.99 12.39
CA MET A 12 5.72 45.56 11.18
C MET A 12 6.63 44.69 10.28
N GLU A 13 7.94 44.94 10.30
CA GLU A 13 8.94 44.14 9.57
C GLU A 13 9.01 42.69 10.07
N ALA A 14 8.81 42.45 11.36
CA ALA A 14 8.91 41.12 11.95
C ALA A 14 7.72 40.21 11.57
N ARG A 15 6.54 40.79 11.29
CA ARG A 15 5.34 40.00 10.91
C ARG A 15 5.51 39.27 9.58
N HIS A 16 6.22 39.88 8.63
CA HIS A 16 6.51 39.27 7.33
C HIS A 16 7.46 38.07 7.46
N LEU A 17 8.47 38.18 8.33
CA LEU A 17 9.45 37.12 8.56
C LEU A 17 8.81 35.87 9.18
N TYR A 18 7.87 36.03 10.12
CA TYR A 18 7.15 34.89 10.70
C TYR A 18 6.21 34.21 9.70
N TYR A 19 5.59 34.97 8.79
CA TYR A 19 4.76 34.40 7.73
C TYR A 19 5.61 33.56 6.76
N GLU A 20 6.75 34.09 6.32
CA GLU A 20 7.66 33.40 5.42
C GLU A 20 8.23 32.12 6.05
N ALA A 21 8.71 32.21 7.29
CA ALA A 21 9.21 31.05 8.03
C ALA A 21 8.12 29.98 8.24
N SER A 22 6.91 30.39 8.62
CA SER A 22 5.78 29.46 8.83
C SER A 22 5.36 28.79 7.51
N ALA A 23 5.30 29.55 6.41
CA ALA A 23 5.00 29.01 5.09
C ALA A 23 6.05 27.98 4.63
N MET A 24 7.34 28.26 4.84
CA MET A 24 8.41 27.30 4.56
C MET A 24 8.29 26.04 5.43
N ILE A 25 8.09 26.18 6.73
CA ILE A 25 7.98 25.02 7.65
C ILE A 25 6.80 24.14 7.25
N ILE A 26 5.61 24.73 7.08
CA ILE A 26 4.41 23.99 6.66
C ILE A 26 4.63 23.33 5.30
N GLY A 27 5.25 24.06 4.35
CA GLY A 27 5.59 23.53 3.03
C GLY A 27 6.51 22.32 3.09
N LEU A 28 7.57 22.37 3.90
CA LEU A 28 8.53 21.29 4.06
C LEU A 28 7.93 20.08 4.79
N ILE A 29 7.07 20.30 5.80
CA ILE A 29 6.33 19.22 6.48
C ILE A 29 5.43 18.48 5.47
N ASN A 30 4.65 19.22 4.68
CA ASN A 30 3.77 18.64 3.69
C ASN A 30 4.54 17.88 2.61
N LEU A 31 5.68 18.42 2.16
CA LEU A 31 6.56 17.72 1.23
C LEU A 31 7.09 16.41 1.83
N GLY A 32 7.52 16.44 3.09
CA GLY A 32 7.96 15.25 3.83
C GLY A 32 6.87 14.17 3.88
N HIS A 33 5.65 14.54 4.27
CA HIS A 33 4.51 13.63 4.30
C HIS A 33 4.19 13.04 2.92
N MET A 34 4.25 13.85 1.85
CA MET A 34 4.04 13.37 0.49
C MET A 34 5.08 12.32 0.08
N LEU A 35 6.37 12.58 0.37
CA LEU A 35 7.45 11.65 0.06
C LEU A 35 7.31 10.34 0.87
N GLU A 36 6.94 10.45 2.15
CA GLU A 36 6.70 9.29 3.00
C GLU A 36 5.53 8.44 2.49
N ALA A 37 4.40 9.06 2.18
CA ALA A 37 3.23 8.37 1.64
C ALA A 37 3.56 7.64 0.33
N ARG A 38 4.30 8.30 -0.57
CA ARG A 38 4.76 7.70 -1.83
C ARG A 38 5.69 6.51 -1.61
N ALA A 39 6.58 6.59 -0.61
CA ALA A 39 7.47 5.49 -0.26
C ALA A 39 6.69 4.28 0.30
N ARG A 40 5.76 4.52 1.23
CA ARG A 40 4.91 3.47 1.83
C ARG A 40 4.06 2.75 0.79
N GLN A 41 3.49 3.47 -0.18
CA GLN A 41 2.65 2.90 -1.23
C GLN A 41 3.39 1.86 -2.09
N ARG A 42 4.70 2.04 -2.33
CA ARG A 42 5.50 1.05 -3.08
C ARG A 42 5.68 -0.27 -2.34
N SER A 43 5.85 -0.23 -1.02
CA SER A 43 5.98 -1.44 -0.21
C SER A 43 4.66 -2.19 -0.09
N SER A 44 3.55 -1.49 0.13
CA SER A 44 2.23 -2.13 0.23
C SER A 44 1.84 -2.89 -1.04
N LYS A 45 2.14 -2.33 -2.22
CA LYS A 45 1.83 -2.96 -3.51
C LYS A 45 2.63 -4.25 -3.75
N ALA A 46 3.83 -4.36 -3.21
CA ALA A 46 4.63 -5.58 -3.31
C ALA A 46 4.06 -6.69 -2.41
N LEU A 47 3.65 -6.34 -1.19
CA LEU A 47 2.99 -7.28 -0.28
C LEU A 47 1.64 -7.75 -0.82
N GLU A 48 0.81 -6.82 -1.32
CA GLU A 48 -0.48 -7.13 -1.94
C GLU A 48 -0.30 -8.11 -3.11
N LYS A 49 0.71 -7.90 -3.96
CA LYS A 49 1.05 -8.84 -5.03
C LYS A 49 1.49 -10.22 -4.54
N LEU A 50 2.13 -10.33 -3.38
CA LEU A 50 2.48 -11.64 -2.81
C LEU A 50 1.25 -12.36 -2.25
N LEU A 51 0.30 -11.63 -1.67
CA LEU A 51 -0.97 -12.18 -1.19
C LEU A 51 -1.87 -12.65 -2.33
N ASP A 52 -1.87 -11.92 -3.46
CA ASP A 52 -2.65 -12.20 -4.66
C ASP A 52 -2.14 -13.42 -5.47
N LEU A 53 -0.99 -14.00 -5.10
CA LEU A 53 -0.48 -15.22 -5.74
C LEU A 53 -1.22 -16.49 -5.31
N THR A 54 -2.15 -16.41 -4.36
CA THR A 54 -2.90 -17.58 -3.90
C THR A 54 -4.08 -17.84 -4.85
N PRO A 55 -4.09 -18.94 -5.62
CA PRO A 55 -5.21 -19.23 -6.50
C PRO A 55 -6.47 -19.57 -5.70
N PRO A 56 -7.66 -19.12 -6.14
CA PRO A 56 -8.91 -19.37 -5.42
C PRO A 56 -9.35 -20.84 -5.45
N SER A 57 -8.85 -21.61 -6.42
CA SER A 57 -9.17 -23.02 -6.63
C SER A 57 -7.91 -23.86 -6.85
N ALA A 58 -8.05 -25.15 -6.57
CA ALA A 58 -7.02 -26.16 -6.81
C ALA A 58 -7.59 -27.30 -7.64
N ARG A 59 -6.76 -27.88 -8.50
CA ARG A 59 -7.11 -29.06 -9.29
C ARG A 59 -6.67 -30.33 -8.56
N VAL A 60 -7.62 -31.10 -8.04
CA VAL A 60 -7.34 -32.40 -7.41
C VAL A 60 -7.41 -33.50 -8.48
N VAL A 61 -6.47 -34.43 -8.38
CA VAL A 61 -6.44 -35.67 -9.16
C VAL A 61 -7.19 -36.74 -8.37
N THR A 62 -8.29 -37.25 -8.92
CA THR A 62 -9.07 -38.36 -8.36
C THR A 62 -9.02 -39.57 -9.29
N PRO A 63 -9.46 -40.77 -8.85
CA PRO A 63 -9.50 -41.97 -9.69
C PRO A 63 -10.43 -41.83 -10.91
N GLU A 64 -11.40 -40.93 -10.85
CA GLU A 64 -12.40 -40.68 -11.90
C GLU A 64 -11.96 -39.59 -12.89
N GLY A 65 -10.83 -38.94 -12.62
CA GLY A 65 -10.29 -37.84 -13.42
C GLY A 65 -9.91 -36.63 -12.58
N GLU A 66 -9.75 -35.49 -13.22
CA GLU A 66 -9.37 -34.26 -12.52
C GLU A 66 -10.56 -33.38 -12.25
N LYS A 67 -10.58 -32.78 -11.07
CA LYS A 67 -11.66 -31.89 -10.63
C LYS A 67 -11.08 -30.62 -10.02
N ASP A 68 -11.63 -29.48 -10.39
CA ASP A 68 -11.35 -28.21 -9.72
C ASP A 68 -12.27 -28.07 -8.48
N LEU A 69 -11.68 -27.70 -7.34
CA LEU A 69 -12.38 -27.38 -6.10
C LEU A 69 -11.84 -26.10 -5.48
N PRO A 70 -12.62 -25.40 -4.64
CA PRO A 70 -12.13 -24.28 -3.85
C PRO A 70 -10.92 -24.70 -3.01
N LEU A 71 -9.92 -23.80 -2.88
CA LEU A 71 -8.74 -24.08 -2.06
C LEU A 71 -9.11 -24.41 -0.60
N ALA A 72 -10.21 -23.83 -0.09
CA ALA A 72 -10.76 -24.08 1.24
C ALA A 72 -11.22 -25.53 1.47
N GLU A 73 -11.50 -26.30 0.40
CA GLU A 73 -11.95 -27.69 0.48
C GLU A 73 -10.78 -28.68 0.35
N VAL A 74 -9.56 -28.19 0.12
CA VAL A 74 -8.36 -29.04 0.00
C VAL A 74 -7.97 -29.58 1.38
N GLN A 75 -7.82 -30.91 1.47
CA GLN A 75 -7.42 -31.60 2.69
C GLN A 75 -6.04 -32.26 2.54
N ALA A 76 -5.36 -32.48 3.66
CA ALA A 76 -4.08 -33.20 3.68
C ALA A 76 -4.25 -34.61 3.09
N GLY A 77 -3.32 -34.99 2.21
CA GLY A 77 -3.34 -36.28 1.50
C GLY A 77 -3.98 -36.24 0.12
N MET A 78 -4.61 -35.12 -0.30
CA MET A 78 -5.06 -34.94 -1.68
C MET A 78 -3.88 -34.72 -2.63
N THR A 79 -3.94 -35.31 -3.82
CA THR A 79 -2.95 -35.07 -4.89
C THR A 79 -3.43 -33.92 -5.76
N LEU A 80 -2.65 -32.84 -5.83
CA LEU A 80 -2.98 -31.64 -6.61
C LEU A 80 -2.14 -31.58 -7.89
N ARG A 81 -2.76 -31.15 -9.00
CA ARG A 81 -2.05 -30.85 -10.24
C ARG A 81 -1.69 -29.36 -10.29
N LEU A 82 -0.40 -29.07 -10.20
CA LEU A 82 0.13 -27.71 -10.37
C LEU A 82 0.39 -27.46 -11.86
N THR A 83 -0.29 -26.47 -12.42
CA THR A 83 0.09 -25.87 -13.70
C THR A 83 0.90 -24.62 -13.39
N THR A 84 2.16 -24.57 -13.83
CA THR A 84 2.95 -23.34 -13.76
C THR A 84 2.20 -22.26 -14.53
N ALA A 85 1.86 -21.15 -13.85
CA ALA A 85 1.26 -19.98 -14.47
C ALA A 85 2.28 -19.26 -15.36
N THR A 86 2.67 -19.88 -16.48
CA THR A 86 3.18 -19.14 -17.63
C THR A 86 1.99 -18.34 -18.13
N ALA A 87 2.04 -17.01 -18.04
CA ALA A 87 0.97 -16.08 -18.39
C ALA A 87 0.13 -16.58 -19.58
N SER A 88 -1.01 -17.20 -19.27
CA SER A 88 -1.99 -17.57 -20.27
C SER A 88 -2.64 -16.28 -20.72
N ARG A 89 -2.15 -15.74 -21.84
CA ARG A 89 -2.94 -14.88 -22.73
C ARG A 89 -4.29 -15.57 -22.93
N SER A 90 -5.30 -15.11 -22.20
CA SER A 90 -6.69 -15.39 -22.54
C SER A 90 -7.11 -14.39 -23.60
N THR A 91 -6.81 -14.73 -24.85
CA THR A 91 -7.67 -14.38 -25.97
C THR A 91 -9.03 -15.04 -25.75
N ALA A 92 -10.04 -14.22 -25.50
CA ALA A 92 -11.43 -14.44 -25.90
C ALA A 92 -12.12 -13.08 -25.96
#